data_AF-A0A2T2WW21-F1
#
_entry.id   AF-A0A2T2WW21-F1
#
_cell.length_a   1.000
_cell.length_b   1.000
_cell.length_c   1.000
_cell.angle_alpha   90.00
_cell.angle_beta   90.00
_cell.angle_gamma   90.00
#
_symmetry.space_group_name_H-M   'P 1'
#
loop_
_entity.id
_entity.type
_entity.pdbx_description
1 polymer ?
#
loop_
_entity_poly.entity_id
_entity_poly.type
_entity_poly.pdbx_seq_one_letter_code
_entity_poly.pdbx_strand_id
1 'polypeptide(L)'
;MQLLAQFSPNMPTIQRRFWADLEQTEEWLQNLNKDVTERTLFLRGKTLAQLEPWLPWLRSPVEMEGWLDPMEVQLTWRYLLEFLVDSGPDSIMIPCGGEAAVQWSSDKITVRAPHHSWLWSHVIDSWDPAAWPVEERVEWWEHGRLQQAARTHWGLFEQWQYPYGMEEWRIHVNRNFRAALRVWWQQLAKRLGSRTLKVSWRKESPDNPDRLLGLPVRTAFVGIQISGNEPEFWPAVLRWPEPRHLRAVMHWFSPAWNAWWATRVSLKRWKQGTRLEAQYTLSKRPLTKNAVRIIRQEMHHFPIFHLQPVMMADTVHIHHGWSALVERAEASQWKEQVTNHLNTYSWPRPQSMRIPRRIRLSSSWTVDRLSSHRGMWTIKHQTLPLTLQIYWPRRNHAGNLTVTFQNQVTASLYDLDPRSEIDRFSLNRRYWAAIVVYRILPMLEQLVLNPERS
;
A
#
# COMPACT_ATOMS: atom_id res chain seq x y z
N MET A 1 -8.99 4.84 5.02
CA MET A 1 -8.00 4.45 6.03
C MET A 1 -8.33 3.03 6.41
N GLN A 2 -7.42 2.10 6.12
CA GLN A 2 -7.49 0.73 6.64
C GLN A 2 -6.47 0.60 7.76
N LEU A 3 -6.86 -0.10 8.82
CA LEU A 3 -5.97 -0.40 9.95
C LEU A 3 -5.74 -1.90 9.96
N LEU A 4 -4.49 -2.33 10.08
CA LEU A 4 -4.14 -3.73 10.20
C LEU A 4 -3.73 -4.01 11.64
N ALA A 5 -4.42 -4.92 12.31
CA ALA A 5 -3.94 -5.55 13.52
C ALA A 5 -3.42 -6.96 13.18
N GLN A 6 -2.24 -7.30 13.67
CA GLN A 6 -1.64 -8.62 13.47
C GLN A 6 -1.65 -9.35 14.81
N PHE A 7 -2.20 -10.56 14.85
CA PHE A 7 -2.14 -11.40 16.04
C PHE A 7 -0.88 -12.27 15.98
N SER A 8 -0.15 -12.29 17.08
CA SER A 8 0.74 -13.39 17.41
C SER A 8 0.55 -13.71 18.88
N PRO A 9 0.06 -14.89 19.23
CA PRO A 9 0.72 -15.66 20.25
C PRO A 9 1.84 -16.43 19.57
N ASN A 10 3.09 -16.19 19.99
CA ASN A 10 4.19 -17.14 19.82
C ASN A 10 3.88 -18.39 20.66
N MET A 11 2.90 -19.18 20.24
CA MET A 11 2.84 -20.61 20.48
C MET A 11 3.15 -21.25 19.14
N PRO A 12 4.01 -22.28 19.05
CA PRO A 12 4.29 -22.94 17.79
C PRO A 12 3.00 -23.62 17.27
N THR A 13 2.21 -22.89 16.49
CA THR A 13 1.01 -23.39 15.77
C THR A 13 1.36 -24.37 14.67
N ILE A 14 2.66 -24.63 14.46
CA ILE A 14 3.19 -25.65 13.54
C ILE A 14 2.56 -27.04 13.81
N GLN A 15 2.13 -27.32 15.05
CA GLN A 15 1.52 -28.61 15.42
C GLN A 15 -0.01 -28.66 15.29
N ARG A 16 -0.71 -27.52 15.19
CA ARG A 16 -2.19 -27.49 15.11
C ARG A 16 -2.67 -27.60 13.66
N ARG A 17 -3.84 -28.21 13.50
CA ARG A 17 -4.54 -28.29 12.20
C ARG A 17 -5.16 -26.92 11.90
N PHE A 18 -5.12 -26.51 10.64
CA PHE A 18 -5.74 -25.27 10.14
C PHE A 18 -7.22 -25.21 10.48
N TRP A 19 -7.93 -26.34 10.36
CA TRP A 19 -9.35 -26.40 10.71
C TRP A 19 -9.60 -26.18 12.20
N ALA A 20 -8.71 -26.66 13.08
CA ALA A 20 -8.82 -26.41 14.51
C ALA A 20 -8.61 -24.92 14.86
N ASP A 21 -7.65 -24.26 14.19
CA ASP A 21 -7.45 -22.82 14.36
C ASP A 21 -8.61 -22.01 13.78
N LEU A 22 -9.25 -22.51 12.71
CA LEU A 22 -10.46 -21.93 12.12
C LEU A 22 -11.64 -22.02 13.11
N GLU A 23 -11.91 -23.20 13.67
CA GLU A 23 -12.94 -23.43 14.70
C GLU A 23 -12.76 -22.49 15.89
N GLN A 24 -11.54 -22.44 16.44
CA GLN A 24 -11.22 -21.58 17.57
C GLN A 24 -11.43 -20.09 17.23
N THR A 25 -11.15 -19.70 15.98
CA THR A 25 -11.37 -18.32 15.53
C THR A 25 -12.86 -18.00 15.38
N GLU A 26 -13.66 -18.92 14.83
CA GLU A 26 -15.12 -18.78 14.73
C GLU A 26 -15.78 -18.71 16.11
N GLU A 27 -15.42 -19.61 17.04
CA GLU A 27 -15.93 -19.59 18.42
C GLU A 27 -15.60 -18.27 19.11
N TRP A 28 -14.38 -17.77 18.94
CA TRP A 28 -13.98 -16.47 19.45
C TRP A 28 -14.80 -15.32 18.84
N LEU A 29 -15.05 -15.33 17.52
CA LEU A 29 -15.88 -14.32 16.85
C LEU A 29 -17.34 -14.36 17.32
N GLN A 30 -17.89 -15.55 17.52
CA GLN A 30 -19.25 -15.75 18.06
C GLN A 30 -19.35 -15.21 19.50
N ASN A 31 -18.37 -15.52 20.35
CA ASN A 31 -18.32 -15.03 21.73
C ASN A 31 -18.21 -13.50 21.82
N LEU A 32 -17.70 -12.83 20.79
CA LEU A 32 -17.66 -11.38 20.70
C LEU A 32 -19.01 -10.75 20.27
N ASN A 33 -20.03 -11.55 19.98
CA ASN A 33 -21.33 -11.12 19.44
C ASN A 33 -21.19 -10.22 18.21
N LYS A 34 -20.28 -10.58 17.29
CA LYS A 34 -20.05 -9.83 16.04
C LYS A 34 -20.61 -10.63 14.86
N ASP A 35 -21.59 -10.06 14.17
CA ASP A 35 -22.22 -10.72 13.01
C ASP A 35 -21.24 -10.83 11.85
N VAL A 36 -20.92 -12.06 11.45
CA VAL A 36 -20.16 -12.35 10.23
C VAL A 36 -21.14 -12.57 9.09
N THR A 37 -21.12 -11.68 8.10
CA THR A 37 -22.04 -11.72 6.95
C THR A 37 -21.45 -12.44 5.74
N GLU A 38 -20.12 -12.53 5.64
CA GLU A 38 -19.46 -13.23 4.54
C GLU A 38 -18.28 -14.04 5.07
N ARG A 39 -18.16 -15.27 4.57
CA ARG A 39 -17.06 -16.18 4.83
C ARG A 39 -16.48 -16.65 3.51
N THR A 40 -15.17 -16.47 3.36
CA THR A 40 -14.50 -16.79 2.10
C THR A 40 -13.15 -17.45 2.38
N LEU A 41 -13.00 -18.70 1.94
CA LEU A 41 -11.78 -19.47 1.99
C LEU A 41 -11.05 -19.39 0.64
N PHE A 42 -9.78 -19.02 0.67
CA PHE A 42 -8.88 -19.08 -0.47
C PHE A 42 -7.85 -20.18 -0.24
N LEU A 43 -7.78 -21.13 -1.17
CA LEU A 43 -6.75 -22.17 -1.19
C LEU A 43 -5.89 -21.97 -2.43
N ARG A 44 -4.56 -21.95 -2.25
CA ARG A 44 -3.61 -21.84 -3.36
C ARG A 44 -2.55 -22.95 -3.29
N GLY A 45 -2.46 -23.74 -4.35
CA GLY A 45 -1.49 -24.81 -4.54
C GLY A 45 -0.47 -24.48 -5.62
N LYS A 46 0.59 -25.29 -5.73
CA LYS A 46 1.60 -25.22 -6.81
C LYS A 46 1.30 -26.14 -8.00
N THR A 47 0.32 -27.03 -7.84
CA THR A 47 -0.16 -27.94 -8.88
C THR A 47 -1.65 -28.18 -8.67
N LEU A 48 -2.36 -28.62 -9.72
CA LEU A 48 -3.76 -29.00 -9.60
C LEU A 48 -3.94 -30.23 -8.69
N ALA A 49 -3.02 -31.20 -8.73
CA ALA A 49 -3.07 -32.39 -7.86
C ALA A 49 -3.08 -32.02 -6.37
N GLN A 50 -2.40 -30.94 -5.98
CA GLN A 50 -2.44 -30.45 -4.61
C GLN A 50 -3.79 -29.83 -4.23
N LEU A 51 -4.62 -29.46 -5.20
CA LEU A 51 -5.95 -28.88 -5.00
C LEU A 51 -7.08 -29.82 -5.41
N GLU A 52 -6.77 -31.00 -5.96
CA GLU A 52 -7.72 -32.02 -6.42
C GLU A 52 -8.81 -32.32 -5.40
N PRO A 53 -8.49 -32.52 -4.10
CA PRO A 53 -9.52 -32.78 -3.11
C PRO A 53 -10.52 -31.63 -2.93
N TRP A 54 -10.18 -30.41 -3.37
CA TRP A 54 -11.00 -29.20 -3.23
C TRP A 54 -11.63 -28.69 -4.52
N LEU A 55 -11.32 -29.31 -5.67
CA LEU A 55 -11.86 -28.92 -6.98
C LEU A 55 -13.39 -28.94 -7.06
N PRO A 56 -14.13 -29.87 -6.42
CA PRO A 56 -15.60 -29.89 -6.49
C PRO A 56 -16.27 -28.61 -5.97
N TRP A 57 -15.56 -27.79 -5.18
CA TRP A 57 -16.08 -26.54 -4.60
C TRP A 57 -15.57 -25.29 -5.32
N LEU A 58 -14.98 -25.44 -6.51
CA LEU A 58 -14.53 -24.32 -7.33
C LEU A 58 -15.71 -23.45 -7.76
N ARG A 59 -15.78 -22.23 -7.21
CA ARG A 59 -16.80 -21.21 -7.55
C ARG A 59 -16.21 -20.00 -8.27
N SER A 60 -14.91 -19.99 -8.54
CA SER A 60 -14.15 -18.84 -9.05
C SER A 60 -13.07 -19.33 -10.03
N PRO A 61 -12.65 -18.53 -11.03
CA PRO A 61 -11.65 -18.93 -12.02
C PRO A 61 -10.33 -19.38 -11.40
N VAL A 62 -9.67 -20.31 -12.08
CA VAL A 62 -8.31 -20.74 -11.73
C VAL A 62 -7.33 -19.63 -12.11
N GLU A 63 -6.62 -19.09 -11.13
CA GLU A 63 -5.46 -18.21 -11.35
C GLU A 63 -4.23 -19.05 -11.65
N MET A 64 -3.74 -19.04 -12.89
CA MET A 64 -2.46 -19.64 -13.28
C MET A 64 -1.38 -18.58 -13.34
N GLU A 65 -0.47 -18.60 -12.38
CA GLU A 65 0.82 -17.94 -12.52
C GLU A 65 1.83 -18.99 -12.94
N GLY A 66 2.33 -18.84 -14.17
CA GLY A 66 3.17 -19.79 -14.87
C GLY A 66 4.54 -19.23 -15.22
N TRP A 67 5.59 -20.01 -15.00
CA TRP A 67 6.81 -19.85 -15.80
C TRP A 67 6.65 -20.74 -17.02
N LEU A 68 6.63 -20.14 -18.22
CA LEU A 68 6.64 -20.90 -19.45
C LEU A 68 8.07 -21.41 -19.66
N ASP A 69 8.32 -22.68 -19.30
CA ASP A 69 9.43 -23.44 -19.87
C ASP A 69 9.33 -24.95 -19.65
N PRO A 70 9.30 -25.74 -20.74
CA PRO A 70 10.39 -26.70 -20.97
C PRO A 70 10.76 -26.93 -22.47
N MET A 71 10.84 -25.88 -23.29
CA MET A 71 11.41 -25.95 -24.65
C MET A 71 12.55 -24.92 -24.81
N GLU A 72 13.27 -24.94 -25.94
CA GLU A 72 14.32 -23.96 -26.22
C GLU A 72 13.76 -22.53 -26.05
N VAL A 73 14.38 -21.71 -25.19
CA VAL A 73 13.95 -20.34 -24.82
C VAL A 73 13.58 -19.49 -26.05
N GLN A 74 14.22 -19.76 -27.19
CA GLN A 74 13.97 -19.13 -28.48
C GLN A 74 12.55 -19.38 -29.01
N LEU A 75 12.01 -20.59 -28.86
CA LEU A 75 10.66 -20.94 -29.31
C LEU A 75 9.59 -20.24 -28.46
N THR A 76 9.75 -20.27 -27.13
CA THR A 76 8.87 -19.55 -26.20
C THR A 76 8.89 -18.05 -26.46
N TRP A 77 10.05 -17.50 -26.85
CA TRP A 77 10.19 -16.10 -27.24
C TRP A 77 9.48 -15.75 -28.56
N ARG A 78 9.56 -16.63 -29.57
CA ARG A 78 8.77 -16.45 -30.82
C ARG A 78 7.28 -16.46 -30.52
N TYR A 79 6.84 -17.38 -29.66
CA TYR A 79 5.44 -17.46 -29.23
C TYR A 79 4.98 -16.20 -28.49
N LEU A 80 5.85 -15.61 -27.65
CA LEU A 80 5.60 -14.30 -27.05
C LEU A 80 5.35 -13.20 -28.09
N LEU A 81 6.25 -13.10 -29.07
CA LEU A 81 6.24 -12.04 -30.07
C LEU A 81 5.05 -12.15 -31.02
N GLU A 82 4.70 -13.37 -31.41
CA GLU A 82 3.73 -13.65 -32.47
C GLU A 82 2.32 -13.89 -31.96
N PHE A 83 2.13 -14.42 -30.74
CA PHE A 83 0.82 -14.93 -30.30
C PHE A 83 0.41 -14.50 -28.89
N LEU A 84 1.35 -14.45 -27.94
CA LEU A 84 0.98 -14.41 -26.53
C LEU A 84 0.27 -13.10 -26.14
N VAL A 85 0.58 -11.98 -26.77
CA VAL A 85 -0.12 -10.71 -26.54
C VAL A 85 -1.57 -10.76 -27.03
N ASP A 86 -1.83 -11.42 -28.15
CA ASP A 86 -3.17 -11.58 -28.72
C ASP A 86 -4.05 -12.50 -27.92
N SER A 87 -3.44 -13.49 -27.29
CA SER A 87 -4.17 -14.51 -26.55
C SER A 87 -4.88 -13.96 -25.29
N GLY A 88 -4.48 -12.76 -24.82
CA GLY A 88 -5.11 -12.06 -23.70
C GLY A 88 -4.62 -12.40 -22.29
N PRO A 89 -3.30 -12.57 -22.01
CA PRO A 89 -2.80 -12.73 -20.65
C PRO A 89 -3.11 -11.48 -19.82
N ASP A 90 -3.32 -11.66 -18.51
CA ASP A 90 -3.47 -10.53 -17.59
C ASP A 90 -2.16 -9.73 -17.50
N SER A 91 -1.04 -10.44 -17.38
CA SER A 91 0.27 -9.81 -17.44
C SER A 91 1.38 -10.77 -17.87
N ILE A 92 2.42 -10.18 -18.44
CA ILE A 92 3.66 -10.83 -18.84
C ILE A 92 4.79 -10.11 -18.12
N MET A 93 5.72 -10.83 -17.51
CA MET A 93 6.91 -10.28 -16.86
C MET A 93 8.17 -10.96 -17.40
N ILE A 94 9.13 -10.13 -17.80
CA ILE A 94 10.43 -10.51 -18.37
C ILE A 94 11.52 -10.10 -17.37
N PRO A 95 12.09 -11.02 -16.59
CA PRO A 95 13.29 -10.74 -15.81
C PRO A 95 14.46 -10.41 -16.75
N CYS A 96 15.08 -9.24 -16.54
CA CYS A 96 16.20 -8.74 -17.34
C CYS A 96 17.57 -8.89 -16.66
N GLY A 97 17.61 -9.55 -15.49
CA GLY A 97 18.81 -9.76 -14.68
C GLY A 97 18.89 -8.79 -13.50
N GLY A 98 19.49 -9.23 -12.38
CA GLY A 98 19.51 -8.46 -11.14
C GLY A 98 18.09 -8.11 -10.66
N GLU A 99 17.85 -6.84 -10.34
CA GLU A 99 16.53 -6.31 -9.98
C GLU A 99 15.73 -5.75 -11.18
N ALA A 100 16.25 -5.89 -12.41
CA ALA A 100 15.62 -5.34 -13.61
C ALA A 100 14.52 -6.27 -14.15
N ALA A 101 13.38 -5.70 -14.50
CA ALA A 101 12.26 -6.40 -15.10
C ALA A 101 11.45 -5.50 -16.02
N VAL A 102 10.85 -6.10 -17.05
CA VAL A 102 9.82 -5.49 -17.88
C VAL A 102 8.51 -6.23 -17.65
N GLN A 103 7.43 -5.51 -17.45
CA GLN A 103 6.09 -6.05 -17.27
C GLN A 103 5.13 -5.42 -18.29
N TRP A 104 4.29 -6.25 -18.90
CA TRP A 104 3.22 -5.85 -19.80
C TRP A 104 1.88 -6.33 -19.25
N SER A 105 0.84 -5.52 -19.45
CA SER A 105 -0.58 -5.86 -19.33
C SER A 105 -1.33 -5.24 -20.52
N SER A 106 -2.61 -5.57 -20.67
CA SER A 106 -3.45 -5.09 -21.79
C SER A 106 -3.53 -3.56 -21.95
N ASP A 107 -3.21 -2.81 -20.90
CA ASP A 107 -3.33 -1.35 -20.80
C ASP A 107 -2.07 -0.66 -20.29
N LYS A 108 -1.06 -1.42 -19.83
CA LYS A 108 0.15 -0.87 -19.20
C LYS A 108 1.41 -1.59 -19.65
N ILE A 109 2.49 -0.83 -19.84
CA ILE A 109 3.86 -1.37 -19.76
C ILE A 109 4.57 -0.73 -18.60
N THR A 110 5.28 -1.53 -17.82
CA THR A 110 6.14 -1.10 -16.71
C THR A 110 7.55 -1.61 -16.97
N VAL A 111 8.53 -0.72 -16.90
CA VAL A 111 9.95 -1.10 -16.93
C VAL A 111 10.55 -0.66 -15.63
N ARG A 112 11.18 -1.57 -14.88
CA ARG A 112 11.90 -1.27 -13.65
C ARG A 112 13.34 -1.74 -13.78
N ALA A 113 14.31 -0.85 -13.55
CA ALA A 113 15.73 -1.20 -13.59
C ALA A 113 16.59 -0.17 -12.84
N PRO A 114 17.85 -0.50 -12.50
CA PRO A 114 18.81 0.50 -12.03
C PRO A 114 19.02 1.61 -13.07
N HIS A 115 19.25 2.86 -12.65
CA HIS A 115 19.41 4.01 -13.55
C HIS A 115 20.48 3.82 -14.64
N HIS A 116 21.55 3.07 -14.34
CA HIS A 116 22.65 2.77 -15.27
C HIS A 116 22.45 1.46 -16.05
N SER A 117 21.24 0.91 -16.09
CA SER A 117 20.95 -0.33 -16.78
C SER A 117 21.00 -0.20 -18.30
N TRP A 118 21.55 -1.21 -18.96
CA TRP A 118 21.48 -1.39 -20.41
C TRP A 118 20.03 -1.42 -20.94
N LEU A 119 19.06 -1.71 -20.09
CA LEU A 119 17.64 -1.78 -20.45
C LEU A 119 17.11 -0.43 -20.97
N TRP A 120 17.60 0.70 -20.44
CA TRP A 120 17.06 2.01 -20.76
C TRP A 120 17.30 2.42 -22.22
N SER A 121 18.41 2.01 -22.84
CA SER A 121 18.65 2.29 -24.26
C SER A 121 17.61 1.58 -25.13
N HIS A 122 17.30 0.31 -24.85
CA HIS A 122 16.27 -0.41 -25.59
C HIS A 122 14.87 0.16 -25.38
N VAL A 123 14.58 0.63 -24.17
CA VAL A 123 13.32 1.28 -23.83
C VAL A 123 13.13 2.57 -24.62
N ILE A 124 14.14 3.44 -24.61
CA ILE A 124 14.13 4.71 -25.35
C ILE A 124 13.96 4.43 -26.85
N ASP A 125 14.71 3.48 -27.41
CA ASP A 125 14.60 3.10 -28.81
C ASP A 125 13.25 2.48 -29.21
N SER A 126 12.47 1.96 -28.26
CA SER A 126 11.23 1.24 -28.54
C SER A 126 10.00 2.13 -28.56
N TRP A 127 10.06 3.30 -27.92
CA TRP A 127 8.89 4.16 -27.86
C TRP A 127 9.19 5.66 -27.74
N ASP A 128 10.46 6.06 -27.60
CA ASP A 128 10.97 7.44 -27.54
C ASP A 128 10.04 8.46 -26.83
N PRO A 129 10.05 8.48 -25.48
CA PRO A 129 9.17 9.34 -24.71
C PRO A 129 9.43 10.84 -24.96
N ALA A 130 10.63 11.21 -25.41
CA ALA A 130 11.00 12.61 -25.65
C ALA A 130 10.34 13.17 -26.91
N ALA A 131 9.99 12.30 -27.87
CA ALA A 131 9.31 12.69 -29.10
C ALA A 131 7.79 12.79 -28.96
N TRP A 132 7.21 12.40 -27.81
CA TRP A 132 5.77 12.42 -27.65
C TRP A 132 5.23 13.83 -27.46
N PRO A 133 4.14 14.22 -28.15
CA PRO A 133 3.46 15.46 -27.86
C PRO A 133 2.80 15.35 -26.48
N VAL A 134 3.30 16.16 -25.54
CA VAL A 134 2.83 16.25 -24.16
C VAL A 134 1.72 17.29 -24.10
N GLU A 135 0.54 16.87 -23.64
CA GLU A 135 -0.59 17.77 -23.37
C GLU A 135 -0.36 18.53 -22.06
N GLU A 136 -0.02 17.77 -21.00
CA GLU A 136 0.18 18.30 -19.65
C GLU A 136 1.31 17.51 -18.97
N ARG A 137 2.12 18.17 -18.14
CA ARG A 137 3.21 17.55 -17.38
C ARG A 137 3.11 17.96 -15.92
N VAL A 138 3.42 17.03 -15.03
CA VAL A 138 3.48 17.28 -13.60
C VAL A 138 4.71 16.61 -13.00
N GLU A 139 5.35 17.28 -12.05
CA GLU A 139 6.56 16.81 -11.37
C GLU A 139 6.40 16.96 -9.87
N TRP A 140 7.01 16.05 -9.11
CA TRP A 140 6.96 16.11 -7.66
C TRP A 140 8.15 15.43 -7.01
N TRP A 141 8.54 15.89 -5.83
CA TRP A 141 9.58 15.23 -5.05
C TRP A 141 8.99 14.12 -4.20
N GLU A 142 9.58 12.93 -4.28
CA GLU A 142 9.24 11.80 -3.42
C GLU A 142 10.50 11.02 -3.08
N HIS A 143 10.66 10.62 -1.82
CA HIS A 143 11.86 9.92 -1.33
C HIS A 143 13.20 10.62 -1.66
N GLY A 144 13.20 11.96 -1.74
CA GLY A 144 14.40 12.74 -2.10
C GLY A 144 14.79 12.65 -3.57
N ARG A 145 13.86 12.26 -4.44
CA ARG A 145 14.05 12.16 -5.89
C ARG A 145 12.91 12.83 -6.63
N LEU A 146 13.21 13.46 -7.76
CA LEU A 146 12.21 14.04 -8.66
C LEU A 146 11.49 12.92 -9.41
N GLN A 147 10.17 12.89 -9.27
CA GLN A 147 9.25 12.04 -10.01
C GLN A 147 8.59 12.90 -11.10
N GLN A 148 8.20 12.28 -12.21
CA GLN A 148 7.48 12.98 -13.26
C GLN A 148 6.35 12.15 -13.83
N ALA A 149 5.29 12.82 -14.28
CA ALA A 149 4.27 12.23 -15.12
C ALA A 149 3.87 13.20 -16.24
N ALA A 150 3.56 12.63 -17.40
CA ALA A 150 3.13 13.37 -18.57
C ALA A 150 1.85 12.74 -19.12
N ARG A 151 0.86 13.58 -19.39
CA ARG A 151 -0.32 13.22 -20.15
C ARG A 151 -0.04 13.47 -21.63
N THR A 152 -0.32 12.47 -22.44
CA THR A 152 -0.13 12.45 -23.88
C THR A 152 -1.44 12.06 -24.56
N HIS A 153 -1.53 12.24 -25.87
CA HIS A 153 -2.73 11.85 -26.63
C HIS A 153 -3.04 10.33 -26.56
N TRP A 154 -2.03 9.49 -26.30
CA TRP A 154 -2.21 8.04 -26.17
C TRP A 154 -2.68 7.63 -24.77
N GLY A 155 -2.32 8.41 -23.73
CA GLY A 155 -2.54 8.10 -22.32
C GLY A 155 -1.54 8.77 -21.39
N LEU A 156 -1.13 8.08 -20.34
CA LEU A 156 -0.30 8.58 -19.26
C LEU A 156 1.08 7.92 -19.25
N PHE A 157 2.13 8.73 -19.16
CA PHE A 157 3.49 8.31 -18.88
C PHE A 157 3.87 8.71 -17.46
N GLU A 158 4.51 7.82 -16.71
CA GLU A 158 5.07 8.11 -15.38
C GLU A 158 6.52 7.63 -15.33
N GLN A 159 7.40 8.42 -14.75
CA GLN A 159 8.76 8.03 -14.38
C GLN A 159 8.94 8.21 -12.89
N TRP A 160 9.26 7.10 -12.24
CA TRP A 160 9.46 6.99 -10.81
C TRP A 160 10.92 6.69 -10.50
N GLN A 161 11.48 7.42 -9.53
CA GLN A 161 12.81 7.21 -9.00
C GLN A 161 12.73 6.78 -7.54
N TYR A 162 13.23 5.60 -7.24
CA TYR A 162 13.26 5.02 -5.91
C TYR A 162 14.62 5.23 -5.24
N PRO A 163 14.70 5.12 -3.91
CA PRO A 163 15.98 5.03 -3.20
C PRO A 163 16.88 3.92 -3.78
N TYR A 164 18.20 4.07 -3.59
CA TYR A 164 19.23 3.13 -4.09
C TYR A 164 19.40 3.07 -5.61
N GLY A 165 18.93 4.08 -6.34
CA GLY A 165 19.21 4.24 -7.77
C GLY A 165 18.37 3.35 -8.69
N MET A 166 17.24 2.85 -8.19
CA MET A 166 16.24 2.16 -8.99
C MET A 166 15.28 3.15 -9.63
N GLU A 167 14.93 2.89 -10.88
CA GLU A 167 14.05 3.70 -11.68
C GLU A 167 12.96 2.84 -12.32
N GLU A 168 11.77 3.40 -12.49
CA GLU A 168 10.63 2.71 -13.06
C GLU A 168 9.85 3.62 -13.99
N TRP A 169 9.68 3.20 -15.24
CA TRP A 169 8.88 3.89 -16.24
C TRP A 169 7.57 3.12 -16.44
N ARG A 170 6.46 3.85 -16.48
CA ARG A 170 5.12 3.29 -16.68
C ARG A 170 4.47 4.02 -17.84
N ILE A 171 3.88 3.25 -18.75
CA ILE A 171 3.03 3.77 -19.82
C ILE A 171 1.68 3.14 -19.65
N HIS A 172 0.66 3.97 -19.46
CA HIS A 172 -0.73 3.59 -19.38
C HIS A 172 -1.44 4.16 -20.60
N VAL A 173 -2.05 3.32 -21.44
CA VAL A 173 -2.79 3.80 -22.63
C VAL A 173 -4.28 3.79 -22.41
N ASN A 174 -4.98 4.74 -23.05
CA ASN A 174 -6.42 4.69 -23.14
C ASN A 174 -6.85 3.49 -23.98
N ARG A 175 -8.10 3.00 -23.78
CA ARG A 175 -8.61 1.79 -24.46
C ARG A 175 -8.48 1.84 -25.98
N ASN A 176 -8.63 3.02 -26.57
CA ASN A 176 -8.57 3.25 -28.02
C ASN A 176 -7.14 3.12 -28.59
N PHE A 177 -6.10 3.19 -27.74
CA PHE A 177 -4.69 3.17 -28.13
C PHE A 177 -3.95 1.89 -27.68
N ARG A 178 -4.67 0.84 -27.28
CA ARG A 178 -4.09 -0.47 -26.93
C ARG A 178 -3.24 -1.08 -28.05
N ALA A 179 -3.60 -0.80 -29.31
CA ALA A 179 -2.80 -1.22 -30.46
C ALA A 179 -1.39 -0.61 -30.46
N ALA A 180 -1.25 0.67 -30.07
CA ALA A 180 0.05 1.33 -29.98
C ALA A 180 0.92 0.73 -28.86
N LEU A 181 0.32 0.47 -27.69
CA LEU A 181 1.02 -0.21 -26.58
C LEU A 181 1.57 -1.56 -27.03
N ARG A 182 0.78 -2.31 -27.79
CA ARG A 182 1.20 -3.60 -28.34
C ARG A 182 2.39 -3.45 -29.31
N VAL A 183 2.38 -2.45 -30.18
CA VAL A 183 3.51 -2.17 -31.09
C VAL A 183 4.77 -1.88 -30.28
N TRP A 184 4.70 -0.99 -29.30
CA TRP A 184 5.86 -0.66 -28.48
C TRP A 184 6.36 -1.85 -27.66
N TRP A 185 5.45 -2.66 -27.12
CA TRP A 185 5.78 -3.91 -26.46
C TRP A 185 6.53 -4.87 -27.39
N GLN A 186 6.04 -5.07 -28.63
CA GLN A 186 6.68 -5.94 -29.60
C GLN A 186 8.06 -5.42 -30.00
N GLN A 187 8.23 -4.09 -30.15
CA GLN A 187 9.54 -3.48 -30.42
C GLN A 187 10.52 -3.72 -29.27
N LEU A 188 10.08 -3.49 -28.02
CA LEU A 188 10.88 -3.74 -26.83
C LEU A 188 11.24 -5.23 -26.69
N ALA A 189 10.26 -6.12 -26.81
CA ALA A 189 10.47 -7.56 -26.73
C ALA A 189 11.42 -8.07 -27.84
N LYS A 190 11.35 -7.54 -29.06
CA LYS A 190 12.33 -7.89 -30.11
C LYS A 190 13.76 -7.53 -29.71
N ARG A 191 13.95 -6.38 -29.05
CA ARG A 191 15.28 -5.88 -28.63
C ARG A 191 15.84 -6.61 -27.40
N LEU A 192 14.98 -7.04 -26.47
CA LEU A 192 15.42 -7.73 -25.25
C LEU A 192 16.11 -9.08 -25.51
N GLY A 193 15.81 -9.72 -26.65
CA GLY A 193 16.29 -11.05 -27.01
C GLY A 193 15.67 -12.17 -26.16
N SER A 194 15.88 -13.42 -26.56
CA SER A 194 15.27 -14.58 -25.92
C SER A 194 15.62 -14.71 -24.45
N ARG A 195 14.60 -14.68 -23.57
CA ARG A 195 14.72 -14.76 -22.11
C ARG A 195 13.59 -15.60 -21.52
N THR A 196 13.79 -16.06 -20.28
CA THR A 196 12.72 -16.70 -19.50
C THR A 196 11.57 -15.73 -19.27
N LEU A 197 10.34 -16.24 -19.31
CA LEU A 197 9.12 -15.44 -19.16
C LEU A 197 8.29 -15.93 -17.97
N LYS A 198 7.71 -14.97 -17.24
CA LYS A 198 6.63 -15.20 -16.30
C LYS A 198 5.33 -14.71 -16.92
N VAL A 199 4.32 -15.55 -16.97
CA VAL A 199 3.02 -15.19 -17.51
C VAL A 199 1.98 -15.42 -16.42
N SER A 200 1.23 -14.37 -16.12
CA SER A 200 0.06 -14.45 -15.25
C SER A 200 -1.18 -14.51 -16.12
N TRP A 201 -2.03 -15.48 -15.81
CA TRP A 201 -3.24 -15.75 -16.56
C TRP A 201 -4.39 -16.13 -15.63
N ARG A 202 -5.54 -15.50 -15.81
CA ARG A 202 -6.81 -15.87 -15.18
C ARG A 202 -7.75 -16.39 -16.25
N LYS A 203 -8.22 -17.64 -16.08
CA LYS A 203 -9.20 -18.24 -16.99
C LYS A 203 -10.33 -18.88 -16.21
N GLU A 204 -11.56 -18.64 -16.66
CA GLU A 204 -12.73 -19.41 -16.25
C GLU A 204 -12.66 -20.77 -16.98
N SER A 205 -12.42 -21.83 -16.21
CA SER A 205 -12.27 -23.23 -16.66
C SER A 205 -11.13 -23.50 -17.66
N PRO A 206 -9.92 -23.85 -17.19
CA PRO A 206 -8.95 -24.50 -18.05
C PRO A 206 -9.28 -25.99 -18.23
N ASP A 207 -9.42 -26.46 -19.47
CA ASP A 207 -9.52 -27.89 -19.79
C ASP A 207 -8.25 -28.67 -19.38
N ASN A 208 -7.11 -27.96 -19.18
CA ASN A 208 -5.86 -28.53 -18.69
C ASN A 208 -5.06 -27.49 -17.88
N PRO A 209 -4.84 -27.68 -16.57
CA PRO A 209 -4.10 -26.76 -15.69
C PRO A 209 -2.58 -26.86 -15.83
N ASP A 210 -2.07 -27.93 -16.42
CA ASP A 210 -0.63 -28.18 -16.60
C ASP A 210 -0.11 -27.56 -17.91
N ARG A 211 -1.02 -26.99 -18.71
CA ARG A 211 -0.73 -26.33 -19.97
C ARG A 211 -1.34 -24.93 -20.02
N LEU A 212 -0.54 -23.95 -20.44
CA LEU A 212 -0.99 -22.60 -20.73
C LEU A 212 -0.78 -22.36 -22.23
N LEU A 213 -1.86 -22.06 -22.97
CA LEU A 213 -1.84 -21.86 -24.43
C LEU A 213 -1.22 -23.05 -25.21
N GLY A 214 -1.43 -24.27 -24.72
CA GLY A 214 -0.88 -25.49 -25.33
C GLY A 214 0.58 -25.78 -24.95
N LEU A 215 1.26 -24.90 -24.21
CA LEU A 215 2.64 -25.09 -23.73
C LEU A 215 2.66 -25.62 -22.29
N PRO A 216 3.62 -26.47 -21.91
CA PRO A 216 3.74 -26.95 -20.54
C PRO A 216 4.14 -25.81 -19.60
N VAL A 217 3.56 -25.79 -18.39
CA VAL A 217 3.86 -24.78 -17.37
C VAL A 217 4.80 -25.38 -16.31
N ARG A 218 5.92 -24.71 -16.01
CA ARG A 218 6.92 -25.19 -15.03
C ARG A 218 6.39 -25.17 -13.59
N THR A 219 5.54 -24.20 -13.28
CA THR A 219 4.89 -24.06 -11.97
C THR A 219 3.58 -23.36 -12.23
N ALA A 220 2.45 -24.04 -11.99
CA ALA A 220 1.14 -23.43 -12.09
C ALA A 220 0.63 -23.20 -10.67
N PHE A 221 0.51 -21.95 -10.26
CA PHE A 221 -0.36 -21.71 -9.11
C PHE A 221 -1.79 -22.02 -9.54
N VAL A 222 -2.57 -22.64 -8.67
CA VAL A 222 -4.00 -22.83 -8.87
C VAL A 222 -4.64 -22.26 -7.62
N GLY A 223 -5.68 -21.43 -7.80
CA GLY A 223 -6.41 -20.81 -6.73
C GLY A 223 -7.86 -21.26 -6.74
N ILE A 224 -8.38 -21.67 -5.58
CA ILE A 224 -9.80 -21.92 -5.37
C ILE A 224 -10.31 -20.90 -4.37
N GLN A 225 -11.38 -20.20 -4.73
CA GLN A 225 -12.15 -19.39 -3.82
C GLN A 225 -13.46 -20.11 -3.51
N ILE A 226 -13.71 -20.32 -2.23
CA ILE A 226 -14.90 -20.98 -1.72
C ILE A 226 -15.60 -19.98 -0.80
N SER A 227 -16.77 -19.52 -1.21
CA SER A 227 -17.62 -18.65 -0.41
C SER A 227 -18.92 -19.36 -0.04
N GLY A 228 -19.38 -19.15 1.19
CA GLY A 228 -20.62 -19.72 1.69
C GLY A 228 -21.13 -18.92 2.89
N ASN A 229 -22.40 -18.56 2.87
CA ASN A 229 -23.03 -17.79 3.94
C ASN A 229 -24.08 -18.61 4.72
N GLU A 230 -24.30 -19.87 4.31
CA GLU A 230 -25.27 -20.74 4.93
C GLU A 230 -24.74 -21.26 6.29
N PRO A 231 -25.57 -21.30 7.35
CA PRO A 231 -25.17 -21.75 8.69
C PRO A 231 -24.58 -23.16 8.72
N GLU A 232 -25.04 -24.03 7.82
CA GLU A 232 -24.64 -25.44 7.74
C GLU A 232 -23.38 -25.66 6.88
N PHE A 233 -22.99 -24.66 6.08
CA PHE A 233 -21.91 -24.79 5.11
C PHE A 233 -20.55 -25.02 5.80
N TRP A 234 -20.23 -24.23 6.82
CA TRP A 234 -18.91 -24.27 7.48
C TRP A 234 -18.73 -25.41 8.49
N PRO A 235 -19.75 -25.83 9.25
CA PRO A 235 -19.67 -27.06 10.03
C PRO A 235 -19.33 -28.30 9.17
N ALA A 236 -19.77 -28.33 7.90
CA ALA A 236 -19.40 -29.38 6.96
C ALA A 236 -17.95 -29.26 6.43
N VAL A 237 -17.40 -28.04 6.39
CA VAL A 237 -16.01 -27.75 5.95
C VAL A 237 -14.97 -28.38 6.89
N LEU A 238 -15.29 -28.60 8.16
CA LEU A 238 -14.39 -29.25 9.12
C LEU A 238 -14.10 -30.72 8.78
N ARG A 239 -14.95 -31.33 7.94
CA ARG A 239 -14.75 -32.67 7.40
C ARG A 239 -13.87 -32.68 6.14
N TRP A 240 -13.50 -31.51 5.63
CA TRP A 240 -12.67 -31.39 4.43
C TRP A 240 -11.23 -31.78 4.72
N PRO A 241 -10.49 -32.26 3.70
CA PRO A 241 -9.08 -32.56 3.84
C PRO A 241 -8.33 -31.32 4.34
N GLU A 242 -7.35 -31.57 5.21
CA GLU A 242 -6.47 -30.54 5.73
C GLU A 242 -5.67 -29.91 4.59
N PRO A 243 -5.60 -28.57 4.46
CA PRO A 243 -4.87 -27.89 3.38
C PRO A 243 -3.36 -27.93 3.62
N ARG A 244 -2.79 -29.14 3.67
CA ARG A 244 -1.36 -29.40 3.85
C ARG A 244 -0.63 -29.00 2.58
N HIS A 245 0.49 -28.30 2.73
CA HIS A 245 1.31 -27.80 1.62
C HIS A 245 0.63 -26.77 0.71
N LEU A 246 -0.59 -26.34 1.03
CA LEU A 246 -1.29 -25.24 0.39
C LEU A 246 -1.06 -23.94 1.17
N ARG A 247 -1.18 -22.81 0.47
CA ARG A 247 -1.44 -21.52 1.12
C ARG A 247 -2.96 -21.43 1.33
N ALA A 248 -3.39 -21.40 2.59
CA ALA A 248 -4.80 -21.27 2.94
C ALA A 248 -5.04 -19.93 3.61
N VAL A 249 -6.09 -19.23 3.20
CA VAL A 249 -6.52 -17.99 3.84
C VAL A 249 -8.03 -18.02 4.03
N MET A 250 -8.48 -18.06 5.28
CA MET A 250 -9.89 -17.90 5.60
C MET A 250 -10.17 -16.43 5.92
N HIS A 251 -11.23 -15.87 5.36
CA HIS A 251 -11.71 -14.52 5.66
C HIS A 251 -13.09 -14.55 6.27
N TRP A 252 -13.29 -13.72 7.30
CA TRP A 252 -14.58 -13.40 7.88
C TRP A 252 -14.82 -11.91 7.74
N PHE A 253 -15.90 -11.53 7.09
CA PHE A 253 -16.32 -10.14 6.97
C PHE A 253 -17.48 -9.86 7.91
N SER A 254 -17.30 -8.83 8.74
CA SER A 254 -18.31 -8.32 9.67
C SER A 254 -18.52 -6.83 9.40
N PRO A 255 -19.52 -6.47 8.58
CA PRO A 255 -19.81 -5.09 8.21
C PRO A 255 -20.35 -4.26 9.38
N ALA A 256 -20.97 -4.92 10.36
CA ALA A 256 -21.54 -4.33 11.56
C ALA A 256 -20.69 -4.59 12.80
N TRP A 257 -19.36 -4.68 12.66
CA TRP A 257 -18.47 -4.88 13.80
C TRP A 257 -18.74 -3.86 14.91
N ASN A 258 -18.96 -2.61 14.52
CA ASN A 258 -19.71 -1.64 15.31
C ASN A 258 -20.39 -0.63 14.38
N ALA A 259 -21.17 0.31 14.92
CA ALA A 259 -21.92 1.30 14.14
C ALA A 259 -21.07 2.21 13.23
N TRP A 260 -19.75 2.19 13.37
CA TRP A 260 -18.80 3.02 12.64
C TRP A 260 -17.90 2.21 11.69
N TRP A 261 -17.68 0.92 11.97
CA TRP A 261 -16.57 0.13 11.43
C TRP A 261 -17.05 -1.20 10.86
N ALA A 262 -16.51 -1.55 9.70
CA ALA A 262 -16.52 -2.90 9.18
C ALA A 262 -15.15 -3.55 9.44
N THR A 263 -15.14 -4.85 9.72
CA THR A 263 -13.91 -5.60 9.98
C THR A 263 -13.83 -6.80 9.06
N ARG A 264 -12.63 -7.05 8.53
CA ARG A 264 -12.28 -8.30 7.86
C ARG A 264 -11.21 -9.01 8.69
N VAL A 265 -11.58 -10.10 9.34
CA VAL A 265 -10.63 -10.99 10.01
C VAL A 265 -10.13 -12.00 8.99
N SER A 266 -8.85 -12.32 9.00
CA SER A 266 -8.23 -13.29 8.11
C SER A 266 -7.28 -14.22 8.85
N LEU A 267 -7.48 -15.53 8.73
CA LEU A 267 -6.57 -16.56 9.23
C LEU A 267 -5.75 -17.09 8.06
N LYS A 268 -4.46 -16.77 8.04
CA LYS A 268 -3.51 -17.12 6.99
C LYS A 268 -2.61 -18.25 7.44
N ARG A 269 -2.55 -19.33 6.67
CA ARG A 269 -1.55 -20.40 6.84
C ARG A 269 -0.46 -20.29 5.80
N TRP A 270 0.78 -20.21 6.26
CA TRP A 270 1.95 -20.27 5.39
C TRP A 270 3.07 -21.00 6.09
N LYS A 271 3.70 -21.99 5.43
CA LYS A 271 4.96 -22.74 5.72
C LYS A 271 5.45 -22.88 7.18
N GLN A 272 5.50 -21.80 7.96
CA GLN A 272 5.92 -21.66 9.34
C GLN A 272 4.77 -21.63 10.38
N GLY A 273 3.49 -21.68 9.96
CA GLY A 273 2.35 -21.76 10.90
C GLY A 273 1.07 -21.11 10.39
N THR A 274 0.11 -20.96 11.29
CA THR A 274 -1.13 -20.18 11.12
C THR A 274 -1.00 -18.83 11.80
N ARG A 275 -1.50 -17.79 11.14
CA ARG A 275 -1.45 -16.40 11.60
C ARG A 275 -2.82 -15.76 11.44
N LEU A 276 -3.35 -15.20 12.52
CA LEU A 276 -4.58 -14.43 12.50
C LEU A 276 -4.26 -12.94 12.28
N GLU A 277 -5.01 -12.27 11.42
CA GLU A 277 -4.89 -10.85 11.10
C GLU A 277 -6.29 -10.23 11.08
N ALA A 278 -6.44 -8.97 11.47
CA ALA A 278 -7.70 -8.24 11.35
C ALA A 278 -7.48 -6.91 10.64
N GLN A 279 -8.32 -6.63 9.66
CA GLN A 279 -8.33 -5.40 8.88
C GLN A 279 -9.61 -4.63 9.20
N TYR A 280 -9.47 -3.39 9.67
CA TYR A 280 -10.60 -2.52 9.99
C TYR A 280 -10.78 -1.48 8.89
N THR A 281 -12.02 -1.32 8.43
CA THR A 281 -12.43 -0.34 7.42
C THR A 281 -13.43 0.62 8.05
N LEU A 282 -13.15 1.91 7.94
CA LEU A 282 -14.00 2.97 8.47
C LEU A 282 -15.21 3.20 7.56
N SER A 283 -16.41 2.93 8.05
CA SER A 283 -17.67 3.06 7.30
C SER A 283 -18.25 4.47 7.32
N LYS A 284 -17.90 5.30 8.32
CA LYS A 284 -18.39 6.68 8.47
C LYS A 284 -17.26 7.66 8.74
N ARG A 285 -17.25 8.79 8.02
CA ARG A 285 -16.31 9.92 8.22
C ARG A 285 -17.08 11.21 8.53
N PRO A 286 -16.54 12.11 9.38
CA PRO A 286 -15.34 11.98 10.20
C PRO A 286 -15.55 11.08 11.45
N LEU A 287 -14.46 10.57 12.04
CA LEU A 287 -14.49 9.79 13.28
C LEU A 287 -14.92 10.66 14.46
N THR A 288 -15.98 10.26 15.17
CA THR A 288 -16.41 10.95 16.39
C THR A 288 -15.58 10.53 17.60
N LYS A 289 -15.57 11.36 18.65
CA LYS A 289 -14.91 11.04 19.94
C LYS A 289 -15.39 9.72 20.55
N ASN A 290 -16.69 9.45 20.42
CA ASN A 290 -17.30 8.20 20.92
C ASN A 290 -16.83 6.99 20.11
N ALA A 291 -16.77 7.10 18.78
CA ALA A 291 -16.24 6.05 17.93
C ALA A 291 -14.83 5.67 18.39
N VAL A 292 -13.94 6.65 18.61
CA VAL A 292 -12.56 6.35 19.01
C VAL A 292 -12.40 5.82 20.43
N ARG A 293 -13.27 6.22 21.35
CA ARG A 293 -13.32 5.58 22.67
C ARG A 293 -13.66 4.10 22.53
N ILE A 294 -14.64 3.76 21.69
CA ILE A 294 -15.02 2.37 21.39
C ILE A 294 -13.83 1.64 20.75
N ILE A 295 -13.10 2.26 19.81
CA ILE A 295 -11.86 1.67 19.25
C ILE A 295 -10.90 1.28 20.37
N ARG A 296 -10.59 2.21 21.28
CA ARG A 296 -9.63 1.97 22.36
C ARG A 296 -10.11 0.89 23.34
N GLN A 297 -11.42 0.74 23.52
CA GLN A 297 -12.01 -0.32 24.33
C GLN A 297 -11.94 -1.66 23.60
N GLU A 298 -12.27 -1.70 22.31
CA GLU A 298 -12.13 -2.89 21.47
C GLU A 298 -10.65 -3.32 21.37
N MET A 299 -9.70 -2.38 21.38
CA MET A 299 -8.25 -2.66 21.43
C MET A 299 -7.83 -3.53 22.62
N HIS A 300 -8.55 -3.50 23.74
CA HIS A 300 -8.25 -4.37 24.90
C HIS A 300 -8.66 -5.83 24.71
N HIS A 301 -9.50 -6.13 23.72
CA HIS A 301 -9.89 -7.49 23.38
C HIS A 301 -8.85 -8.18 22.48
N PHE A 302 -7.77 -7.48 22.09
CA PHE A 302 -6.74 -8.00 21.20
C PHE A 302 -5.36 -8.01 21.89
N PRO A 303 -4.67 -9.17 21.97
CA PRO A 303 -3.41 -9.28 22.72
C PRO A 303 -2.23 -8.48 22.14
N ILE A 304 -2.22 -8.17 20.84
CA ILE A 304 -1.17 -7.35 20.20
C ILE A 304 -1.83 -6.46 19.14
N PHE A 305 -1.67 -5.16 19.29
CA PHE A 305 -2.24 -4.17 18.39
C PHE A 305 -1.13 -3.21 17.94
N HIS A 306 -0.60 -3.43 16.73
CA HIS A 306 0.16 -2.41 16.03
C HIS A 306 -0.82 -1.64 15.16
N LEU A 307 -1.15 -0.42 15.58
CA LEU A 307 -1.90 0.54 14.76
C LEU A 307 -0.95 1.04 13.67
N GLN A 308 -0.61 0.19 12.70
CA GLN A 308 -0.03 0.69 11.47
C GLN A 308 -1.21 1.26 10.69
N PRO A 309 -1.23 2.57 10.35
CA PRO A 309 -1.97 2.95 9.17
C PRO A 309 -1.45 2.00 8.09
N VAL A 310 -2.35 1.19 7.55
CA VAL A 310 -2.07 0.62 6.24
C VAL A 310 -2.09 1.87 5.38
N MET A 311 -0.92 2.50 5.20
CA MET A 311 -0.59 2.97 3.88
C MET A 311 -0.86 1.72 3.08
N MET A 312 -1.95 1.74 2.33
CA MET A 312 -2.08 0.75 1.30
C MET A 312 -0.75 0.88 0.57
N ALA A 313 0.09 -0.13 0.68
CA ALA A 313 0.72 -0.61 -0.52
C ALA A 313 -0.48 -1.03 -1.37
N ASP A 314 -1.17 -0.06 -1.94
CA ASP A 314 -1.59 0.10 -3.32
C ASP A 314 -1.62 -1.19 -4.15
N THR A 315 -2.12 -2.26 -3.55
CA THR A 315 -2.24 -3.59 -4.13
C THR A 315 -3.67 -3.89 -4.55
N VAL A 316 -4.57 -2.91 -4.45
CA VAL A 316 -5.90 -2.97 -5.07
C VAL A 316 -6.19 -1.59 -5.65
N HIS A 317 -5.89 -1.45 -6.94
CA HIS A 317 -6.22 -0.30 -7.79
C HIS A 317 -5.90 1.07 -7.16
N ILE A 318 -4.63 1.49 -7.16
CA ILE A 318 -4.39 2.94 -7.30
C ILE A 318 -5.09 3.32 -8.60
N HIS A 319 -6.11 4.16 -8.50
CA HIS A 319 -6.53 4.94 -9.65
C HIS A 319 -5.35 5.86 -9.98
N HIS A 320 -4.42 5.38 -10.81
CA HIS A 320 -3.36 6.18 -11.46
C HIS A 320 -4.00 7.09 -12.53
N GLY A 321 -5.11 7.73 -12.20
CA GLY A 321 -5.71 8.74 -13.04
C GLY A 321 -4.86 10.00 -12.98
N TRP A 322 -4.88 10.78 -14.06
CA TRP A 322 -4.18 12.06 -14.14
C TRP A 322 -4.46 12.97 -12.93
N SER A 323 -5.73 13.07 -12.51
CA SER A 323 -6.13 13.88 -11.34
C SER A 323 -5.41 13.49 -10.06
N ALA A 324 -5.22 12.19 -9.80
CA ALA A 324 -4.52 11.72 -8.61
C ALA A 324 -3.02 12.07 -8.62
N LEU A 325 -2.41 12.15 -9.81
CA LEU A 325 -1.02 12.56 -9.97
C LEU A 325 -0.86 14.07 -9.80
N VAL A 326 -1.80 14.86 -10.32
CA VAL A 326 -1.86 16.31 -10.08
C VAL A 326 -2.01 16.60 -8.59
N GLU A 327 -2.98 15.97 -7.91
CA GLU A 327 -3.17 16.12 -6.46
C GLU A 327 -1.92 15.73 -5.67
N ARG A 328 -1.24 14.64 -6.06
CA ARG A 328 0.02 14.21 -5.43
C ARG A 328 1.12 15.25 -5.61
N ALA A 329 1.23 15.82 -6.80
CA ALA A 329 2.26 16.81 -7.09
C ALA A 329 2.02 18.13 -6.39
N GLU A 330 0.78 18.63 -6.39
CA GLU A 330 0.38 19.81 -5.61
C GLU A 330 0.70 19.62 -4.13
N ALA A 331 0.39 18.44 -3.57
CA ALA A 331 0.71 18.11 -2.18
C ALA A 331 2.23 18.09 -1.90
N SER A 332 3.03 17.60 -2.85
CA SER A 332 4.49 17.57 -2.72
C SER A 332 5.12 18.95 -2.91
N GLN A 333 4.65 19.75 -3.86
CA GLN A 333 5.10 21.13 -4.04
C GLN A 333 4.80 21.95 -2.79
N TRP A 334 3.59 21.81 -2.24
CA TRP A 334 3.23 22.41 -0.97
C TRP A 334 4.16 21.93 0.17
N LYS A 335 4.46 20.62 0.22
CA LYS A 335 5.42 20.05 1.18
C LYS A 335 6.77 20.74 1.08
N GLU A 336 7.31 20.84 -0.13
CA GLU A 336 8.62 21.41 -0.40
C GLU A 336 8.67 22.89 -0.01
N GLN A 337 7.67 23.67 -0.40
CA GLN A 337 7.55 25.09 -0.01
C GLN A 337 7.56 25.26 1.51
N VAL A 338 6.74 24.48 2.22
CA VAL A 338 6.69 24.51 3.67
C VAL A 338 8.00 24.04 4.29
N THR A 339 8.61 22.99 3.76
CA THR A 339 9.90 22.46 4.22
C THR A 339 11.01 23.49 4.06
N ASN A 340 11.11 24.12 2.89
CA ASN A 340 12.09 25.17 2.60
C ASN A 340 11.90 26.37 3.50
N HIS A 341 10.66 26.82 3.70
CA HIS A 341 10.39 27.92 4.62
C HIS A 341 10.73 27.57 6.08
N LEU A 342 10.41 26.35 6.53
CA LEU A 342 10.80 25.89 7.88
C LEU A 342 12.32 25.85 8.06
N ASN A 343 13.07 25.49 7.02
CA ASN A 343 14.54 25.48 7.00
C ASN A 343 15.14 26.90 7.06
N THR A 344 14.51 27.88 6.42
CA THR A 344 15.02 29.27 6.33
C THR A 344 14.48 30.17 7.44
N TYR A 345 13.41 29.76 8.13
CA TYR A 345 12.81 30.52 9.21
C TYR A 345 13.81 30.70 10.37
N SER A 346 14.08 31.95 10.74
CA SER A 346 14.90 32.28 11.90
C SER A 346 14.09 32.05 13.18
N TRP A 347 14.27 30.88 13.78
CA TRP A 347 13.55 30.51 14.98
C TRP A 347 13.88 31.46 16.14
N PRO A 348 12.87 32.09 16.76
CA PRO A 348 13.11 33.06 17.81
C PRO A 348 13.73 32.40 19.03
N ARG A 349 14.76 33.05 19.59
CA ARG A 349 15.46 32.60 20.80
C ARG A 349 14.46 32.43 21.96
N PRO A 350 14.41 31.26 22.62
CA PRO A 350 13.47 31.03 23.74
C PRO A 350 13.71 31.93 24.96
N GLN A 351 14.91 32.52 25.09
CA GLN A 351 15.46 33.02 26.35
C GLN A 351 14.82 34.31 26.92
N SER A 352 13.79 34.90 26.30
CA SER A 352 13.10 36.08 26.86
C SER A 352 11.62 35.85 27.22
N MET A 353 11.12 34.62 27.14
CA MET A 353 9.69 34.38 27.28
C MET A 353 9.27 34.15 28.74
N ARG A 354 8.59 35.13 29.35
CA ARG A 354 7.80 34.89 30.57
C ARG A 354 6.68 33.90 30.24
N ILE A 355 6.83 32.65 30.65
CA ILE A 355 5.82 31.61 30.43
C ILE A 355 4.57 31.97 31.25
N PRO A 356 3.42 32.27 30.60
CA PRO A 356 2.22 32.66 31.32
C PRO A 356 1.68 31.49 32.14
N ARG A 357 0.99 31.80 33.25
CA ARG A 357 0.40 30.77 34.13
C ARG A 357 -0.60 29.86 33.41
N ARG A 358 -1.26 30.36 32.36
CA ARG A 358 -2.23 29.61 31.56
C ARG A 358 -1.94 29.80 30.08
N ILE A 359 -1.67 28.68 29.40
CA ILE A 359 -1.43 28.62 27.96
C ILE A 359 -2.67 27.99 27.33
N ARG A 360 -3.27 28.67 26.35
CA ARG A 360 -4.45 28.17 25.62
C ARG A 360 -4.12 28.12 24.14
N LEU A 361 -4.60 27.09 23.45
CA LEU A 361 -4.57 27.08 21.99
C LEU A 361 -5.42 28.23 21.45
N SER A 362 -4.99 28.81 20.33
CA SER A 362 -5.83 29.75 19.58
C SER A 362 -7.08 29.03 19.08
N SER A 363 -8.13 29.80 18.77
CA SER A 363 -9.40 29.27 18.29
C SER A 363 -9.27 28.45 17.01
N SER A 364 -8.26 28.71 16.18
CA SER A 364 -7.99 28.02 14.93
C SER A 364 -7.42 26.60 15.12
N TRP A 365 -6.96 26.24 16.31
CA TRP A 365 -6.36 24.94 16.59
C TRP A 365 -7.10 24.17 17.66
N THR A 366 -7.12 22.85 17.50
CA THR A 366 -7.78 21.95 18.46
C THR A 366 -6.91 20.74 18.72
N VAL A 367 -6.85 20.30 19.98
CA VAL A 367 -6.23 19.01 20.29
C VAL A 367 -7.09 17.91 19.69
N ASP A 368 -6.52 17.17 18.75
CA ASP A 368 -7.08 15.92 18.28
C ASP A 368 -6.84 14.85 19.34
N ARG A 369 -7.81 14.71 20.23
CA ARG A 369 -7.79 13.71 21.32
C ARG A 369 -7.75 12.28 20.80
N LEU A 370 -8.14 12.06 19.55
CA LEU A 370 -8.22 10.74 18.93
C LEU A 370 -6.84 10.24 18.55
N SER A 371 -6.08 11.11 17.90
CA SER A 371 -4.71 10.85 17.47
C SER A 371 -3.69 11.00 18.60
N SER A 372 -4.02 11.76 19.65
CA SER A 372 -3.20 11.92 20.85
C SER A 372 -3.19 10.68 21.76
N HIS A 373 -2.01 10.28 22.24
CA HIS A 373 -1.83 9.17 23.20
C HIS A 373 -0.75 9.47 24.25
N ARG A 374 -0.47 8.53 25.15
CA ARG A 374 0.51 8.76 26.23
C ARG A 374 1.90 9.01 25.63
N GLY A 375 2.38 10.24 25.78
CA GLY A 375 3.68 10.67 25.25
C GLY A 375 3.64 11.27 23.84
N MET A 376 2.46 11.40 23.21
CA MET A 376 2.30 12.14 21.96
C MET A 376 0.98 12.93 21.94
N TRP A 377 1.03 14.22 21.62
CA TRP A 377 -0.15 15.03 21.35
C TRP A 377 -0.29 15.33 19.87
N THR A 378 -1.52 15.38 19.38
CA THR A 378 -1.84 15.79 18.03
C THR A 378 -2.73 17.02 18.09
N ILE A 379 -2.33 18.09 17.42
CA ILE A 379 -3.06 19.35 17.35
C ILE A 379 -3.41 19.61 15.90
N LYS A 380 -4.70 19.73 15.59
CA LYS A 380 -5.22 19.91 14.24
C LYS A 380 -5.73 21.32 14.04
N HIS A 381 -5.43 21.91 12.88
CA HIS A 381 -6.01 23.17 12.46
C HIS A 381 -7.48 22.97 12.03
N GLN A 382 -8.38 23.89 12.37
CA GLN A 382 -9.81 23.72 12.14
C GLN A 382 -10.20 23.83 10.66
N THR A 383 -9.62 24.77 9.92
CA THR A 383 -9.95 25.04 8.51
C THR A 383 -8.89 24.51 7.53
N LEU A 384 -7.60 24.70 7.83
CA LEU A 384 -6.49 24.22 7.02
C LEU A 384 -6.21 22.72 7.25
N PRO A 385 -5.74 21.96 6.24
CA PRO A 385 -5.43 20.55 6.40
C PRO A 385 -4.07 20.31 7.08
N LEU A 386 -3.76 21.10 8.11
CA LEU A 386 -2.55 21.03 8.93
C LEU A 386 -2.78 20.25 10.22
N THR A 387 -1.79 19.47 10.62
CA THR A 387 -1.77 18.75 11.90
C THR A 387 -0.36 18.73 12.47
N LEU A 388 -0.18 19.17 13.71
CA LEU A 388 1.09 19.11 14.44
C LEU A 388 1.06 17.93 15.41
N GLN A 389 2.02 17.02 15.29
CA GLN A 389 2.28 15.93 16.22
C GLN A 389 3.45 16.29 17.13
N ILE A 390 3.26 16.13 18.44
CA ILE A 390 4.20 16.51 19.48
C ILE A 390 4.54 15.27 20.29
N TYR A 391 5.72 14.73 20.08
CA TYR A 391 6.29 13.66 20.89
C TYR A 391 7.02 14.27 22.08
N TRP A 392 6.54 13.98 23.28
CA TRP A 392 7.08 14.51 24.50
C TRP A 392 8.45 13.90 24.82
N PRO A 393 9.45 14.70 25.25
CA PRO A 393 10.75 14.17 25.64
C PRO A 393 10.62 13.16 26.78
N ARG A 394 11.51 12.18 26.76
CA ARG A 394 11.67 11.16 27.80
C ARG A 394 13.12 11.19 28.29
N ARG A 395 13.40 10.51 29.41
CA ARG A 395 14.72 10.53 30.09
C ARG A 395 15.93 10.35 29.16
N ASN A 396 15.80 9.57 28.09
CA ASN A 396 16.86 9.29 27.11
C ASN A 396 16.46 9.60 25.65
N HIS A 397 15.37 10.34 25.43
CA HIS A 397 14.87 10.63 24.09
C HIS A 397 14.44 12.11 24.00
N ALA A 398 15.01 12.83 23.04
CA ALA A 398 14.60 14.20 22.73
C ALA A 398 13.10 14.24 22.36
N GLY A 399 12.45 15.36 22.63
CA GLY A 399 11.11 15.62 22.11
C GLY A 399 11.15 15.69 20.58
N ASN A 400 10.10 15.22 19.90
CA ASN A 400 9.95 15.32 18.44
C ASN A 400 8.70 16.16 18.09
N LEU A 401 8.76 16.95 17.02
CA LEU A 401 7.66 17.76 16.52
C LEU A 401 7.56 17.49 15.03
N THR A 402 6.45 16.91 14.61
CA THR A 402 6.20 16.56 13.22
C THR A 402 4.98 17.31 12.74
N VAL A 403 5.17 18.14 11.73
CA VAL A 403 4.06 18.79 11.02
C VAL A 403 3.60 17.83 9.93
N THR A 404 2.30 17.63 9.86
CA THR A 404 1.66 16.85 8.80
C THR A 404 0.64 17.69 8.05
N PHE A 405 0.56 17.48 6.74
CA PHE A 405 -0.43 18.11 5.88
C PHE A 405 -1.19 17.05 5.10
N GLN A 406 -2.51 17.23 5.04
CA GLN A 406 -3.45 16.26 4.49
C GLN A 406 -3.26 14.83 5.05
N ASN A 407 -2.67 14.68 6.25
CA ASN A 407 -2.31 13.43 6.90
C ASN A 407 -1.28 12.54 6.15
N GLN A 408 -0.52 13.09 5.20
CA GLN A 408 0.41 12.28 4.37
C GLN A 408 1.80 12.89 4.30
N VAL A 409 1.85 14.18 3.99
CA VAL A 409 3.08 14.95 3.96
C VAL A 409 3.55 15.13 5.40
N THR A 410 4.75 14.67 5.74
CA THR A 410 5.33 14.85 7.08
C THR A 410 6.68 15.57 7.00
N ALA A 411 6.90 16.48 7.94
CA ALA A 411 8.11 17.27 8.12
C ALA A 411 8.43 17.30 9.62
N SER A 412 9.57 16.73 10.04
CA SER A 412 10.02 16.88 11.42
C SER A 412 10.71 18.23 11.55
N LEU A 413 10.29 19.07 12.50
CA LEU A 413 10.94 20.35 12.77
C LEU A 413 12.42 20.19 13.22
N TYR A 414 12.84 18.97 13.56
CA TYR A 414 14.18 18.68 14.05
C TYR A 414 15.18 18.22 13.01
N ASP A 415 14.70 17.60 11.93
CA ASP A 415 15.53 17.30 10.76
C ASP A 415 15.77 18.56 9.91
N LEU A 416 15.04 19.64 10.21
CA LEU A 416 14.95 20.86 9.40
C LEU A 416 15.77 22.04 9.94
N ASP A 417 16.13 22.06 11.23
CA ASP A 417 16.86 23.20 11.80
C ASP A 417 18.06 22.81 12.69
N PRO A 418 19.29 22.91 12.16
CA PRO A 418 20.53 22.78 12.93
C PRO A 418 20.85 24.01 13.80
N ARG A 419 20.12 25.13 13.67
CA ARG A 419 20.32 26.39 14.41
C ARG A 419 19.26 26.65 15.49
N SER A 420 18.36 25.69 15.71
CA SER A 420 17.26 25.87 16.66
C SER A 420 17.77 25.89 18.10
N GLU A 421 17.58 27.02 18.80
CA GLU A 421 17.90 27.16 20.23
C GLU A 421 16.86 26.52 21.15
N ILE A 422 15.96 25.69 20.61
CA ILE A 422 14.91 25.00 21.37
C ILE A 422 15.57 23.89 22.21
N ASP A 423 15.46 23.97 23.54
CA ASP A 423 15.85 22.88 24.44
C ASP A 423 14.98 21.63 24.24
N ARG A 424 15.46 20.70 23.41
CA ARG A 424 14.77 19.46 23.02
C ARG A 424 14.67 18.44 24.15
N PHE A 425 15.49 18.59 25.20
CA PHE A 425 15.53 17.69 26.34
C PHE A 425 14.74 18.24 27.54
N SER A 426 14.23 19.47 27.43
CA SER A 426 13.42 20.08 28.48
C SER A 426 12.24 19.19 28.85
N LEU A 427 12.25 18.63 30.06
CA LEU A 427 11.11 17.88 30.60
C LEU A 427 9.97 18.81 31.06
N ASN A 428 10.16 20.13 30.94
CA ASN A 428 9.18 21.12 31.33
C ASN A 428 8.02 21.18 30.31
N ARG A 429 6.89 20.57 30.64
CA ARG A 429 5.70 20.57 29.79
C ARG A 429 5.17 21.97 29.48
N ARG A 430 5.35 22.94 30.38
CA ARG A 430 4.91 24.33 30.16
C ARG A 430 5.80 25.06 29.16
N TYR A 431 7.10 24.75 29.16
CA TYR A 431 8.03 25.27 28.15
C TYR A 431 7.60 24.82 26.75
N TRP A 432 7.40 23.52 26.55
CA TRP A 432 6.90 22.98 25.27
C TRP A 432 5.54 23.53 24.88
N ALA A 433 4.60 23.63 25.81
CA ALA A 433 3.30 24.22 25.53
C ALA A 433 3.44 25.68 25.06
N ALA A 434 4.33 26.46 25.66
CA ALA A 434 4.58 27.84 25.27
C ALA A 434 5.24 27.93 23.89
N ILE A 435 6.27 27.11 23.63
CA ILE A 435 6.93 27.03 22.32
C ILE A 435 5.92 26.66 21.23
N VAL A 436 5.13 25.60 21.45
CA VAL A 436 4.11 25.15 20.50
C VAL A 436 3.09 26.25 20.23
N VAL A 437 2.46 26.79 21.28
CA VAL A 437 1.33 27.70 21.14
C VAL A 437 1.74 29.08 20.61
N TYR A 438 2.87 29.61 21.05
CA TYR A 438 3.23 30.99 20.74
C TYR A 438 4.23 31.14 19.60
N ARG A 439 4.95 30.07 19.24
CA ARG A 439 5.95 30.11 18.16
C ARG A 439 5.55 29.24 16.98
N ILE A 440 5.25 27.97 17.24
CA ILE A 440 5.10 26.98 16.17
C ILE A 440 3.75 27.12 15.47
N LEU A 441 2.65 27.09 16.21
CA LEU A 441 1.30 27.15 15.61
C LEU A 441 1.05 28.45 14.81
N PRO A 442 1.40 29.65 15.32
CA PRO A 442 1.20 30.89 14.56
C PRO A 442 2.05 30.95 13.30
N MET A 443 3.28 30.43 13.33
CA MET A 443 4.14 30.36 12.14
C MET A 443 3.55 29.41 11.09
N LEU A 444 3.04 28.24 11.49
CA LEU A 444 2.36 27.31 10.57
C LEU A 444 1.09 27.92 9.96
N GLU A 445 0.38 28.78 10.68
CA GLU A 445 -0.75 29.54 10.13
C GLU A 445 -0.30 30.57 9.09
N GLN A 446 0.74 31.34 9.39
CA GLN A 446 1.30 32.35 8.46
C GLN A 446 1.75 31.72 7.15
N LEU A 447 2.41 30.57 7.24
CA LEU A 447 2.88 29.77 6.12
C LEU A 447 1.81 29.44 5.09
N VAL A 448 0.61 29.10 5.55
CA VAL A 448 -0.48 28.65 4.68
C VAL A 448 -1.35 29.81 4.20
N LEU A 449 -1.40 30.90 4.97
CA LEU A 449 -2.22 32.07 4.65
C LEU A 449 -1.51 33.09 3.75
N ASN A 450 -0.17 33.13 3.70
CA ASN A 450 0.58 34.09 2.90
C ASN A 450 1.83 33.45 2.25
N PRO A 451 1.68 32.57 1.25
CA PRO A 451 2.82 31.91 0.61
C PRO A 451 3.75 32.87 -0.15
N GLU A 452 3.27 34.06 -0.55
CA GLU A 452 4.04 35.02 -1.39
C GLU A 452 4.81 36.11 -0.60
N ARG A 453 4.65 36.20 0.73
CA ARG A 453 5.28 37.26 1.55
C ARG A 453 6.46 36.76 2.39
N SER A 454 6.96 35.57 2.10
CA SER A 454 7.88 34.81 2.95
C SER A 454 9.09 34.29 2.21
#